data_AF-A0A7J8XS31-F1
#
_entry.id   AF-A0A7J8XS31-F1
#
_cell.length_a   1.000
_cell.length_b   1.000
_cell.length_c   1.000
_cell.angle_alpha   90.00
_cell.angle_beta   90.00
_cell.angle_gamma   90.00
#
_symmetry.space_group_name_H-M   'P 1'
#
loop_
_entity.id
_entity.type
_entity.pdbx_description
1 polymer ?
#
loop_
_entity_poly.entity_id
_entity_poly.type
_entity_poly.pdbx_seq_one_letter_code
_entity_poly.pdbx_strand_id
1 'polypeptide(L)'
;MVFSWRKKKPRSFNGDKKKELEIPRHFLCPITLALMKDPVTLSSGITYDRESIEKWLDDGNFTCPVSNQVLTSFDQIPNHSLRKVIQDWCVENRSYGVERIPTPRIPVSFAEVSEVLFSIMDSTRRLDRCACLDSLHKLKKWGLESERNKRCIVANAAAAGAIAAAFDAFAGESVDKNINVLEEILFVINWMFPLTEQAQRYIGSQASLHCIALFLKSEDLSLKQNAITVLAELSS
;
A
#
# COMPACT_ATOMS: atom_id res chain seq x y z
N MET A 1 44.89 0.21 -66.95
CA MET A 1 44.90 -1.27 -67.06
C MET A 1 44.91 -1.84 -65.63
N VAL A 2 43.76 -2.38 -65.23
CA VAL A 2 43.44 -3.33 -64.14
C VAL A 2 44.35 -3.37 -62.89
N PHE A 3 43.86 -2.81 -61.77
CA PHE A 3 44.33 -3.16 -60.42
C PHE A 3 43.76 -4.52 -60.00
N SER A 4 44.62 -5.52 -59.86
CA SER A 4 44.26 -6.87 -59.41
C SER A 4 44.15 -6.95 -57.89
N TRP A 5 43.03 -7.49 -57.45
CA TRP A 5 42.60 -7.70 -56.07
C TRP A 5 43.43 -8.75 -55.32
N ARG A 6 43.81 -8.47 -54.06
CA ARG A 6 44.10 -9.52 -53.04
C ARG A 6 43.23 -9.29 -51.80
N LYS A 7 42.33 -10.25 -51.56
CA LYS A 7 41.37 -10.30 -50.46
C LYS A 7 42.08 -10.26 -49.09
N LYS A 8 41.81 -9.24 -48.28
CA LYS A 8 42.11 -9.25 -46.83
C LYS A 8 41.01 -10.03 -46.11
N LYS A 9 41.38 -11.03 -45.30
CA LYS A 9 40.46 -11.70 -44.35
C LYS A 9 39.89 -10.66 -43.37
N PRO A 10 38.58 -10.65 -43.08
CA PRO A 10 38.06 -9.81 -42.01
C PRO A 10 38.57 -10.34 -40.67
N ARG A 11 39.17 -9.44 -39.88
CA ARG A 11 39.42 -9.70 -38.46
C ARG A 11 38.07 -9.87 -37.78
N SER A 12 37.93 -10.96 -37.03
CA SER A 12 36.77 -11.28 -36.20
C SER A 12 36.36 -10.06 -35.38
N PHE A 13 35.15 -9.55 -35.61
CA PHE A 13 34.47 -8.66 -34.68
C PHE A 13 34.11 -9.48 -33.46
N ASN A 14 34.89 -9.33 -32.39
CA ASN A 14 34.52 -9.85 -31.08
C ASN A 14 33.45 -8.90 -30.53
N GLY A 15 32.18 -9.24 -30.75
CA GLY A 15 31.06 -8.51 -30.16
C GLY A 15 31.06 -8.70 -28.65
N ASP A 16 31.06 -7.58 -27.91
CA ASP A 16 30.80 -7.54 -26.48
C ASP A 16 29.43 -8.17 -26.19
N LYS A 17 29.42 -9.46 -25.84
CA LYS A 17 28.27 -10.08 -25.20
C LYS A 17 28.11 -9.41 -23.85
N LYS A 18 27.15 -8.49 -23.71
CA LYS A 18 26.58 -8.15 -22.40
C LYS A 18 26.21 -9.48 -21.74
N LYS A 19 26.93 -9.89 -20.70
CA LYS A 19 26.51 -11.01 -19.86
C LYS A 19 25.14 -10.66 -19.30
N GLU A 20 24.12 -11.41 -19.65
CA GLU A 20 22.84 -11.36 -18.96
C GLU A 20 23.09 -11.74 -17.50
N LEU A 21 22.63 -10.89 -16.58
CA LEU A 21 22.76 -11.14 -15.16
C LEU A 21 21.74 -12.20 -14.76
N GLU A 22 22.21 -13.36 -14.32
CA GLU A 22 21.33 -14.42 -13.80
C GLU A 22 21.12 -14.23 -12.30
N ILE A 23 19.87 -14.05 -11.89
CA ILE A 23 19.51 -13.91 -10.47
C ILE A 23 19.59 -15.30 -9.80
N PRO A 24 20.33 -15.45 -8.70
CA PRO A 24 20.36 -16.71 -7.97
C PRO A 24 18.96 -17.18 -7.55
N ARG A 25 18.63 -18.45 -7.85
CA ARG A 25 17.29 -19.01 -7.63
C ARG A 25 16.77 -18.88 -6.19
N HIS A 26 17.66 -18.92 -5.21
CA HIS A 26 17.32 -18.80 -3.79
C HIS A 26 16.99 -17.36 -3.36
N PHE A 27 17.17 -16.37 -4.24
CA PHE A 27 16.69 -15.00 -4.04
C PHE A 27 15.31 -14.77 -4.65
N LEU A 28 14.79 -15.71 -5.43
CA LEU A 28 13.51 -15.58 -6.10
C LEU A 28 12.40 -16.10 -5.19
N CYS A 29 11.28 -15.38 -5.16
CA CYS A 29 10.07 -15.81 -4.49
C CYS A 29 9.52 -17.05 -5.22
N PRO A 30 9.20 -18.16 -4.54
CA PRO A 30 8.67 -19.35 -5.19
C PRO A 30 7.31 -19.15 -5.88
N ILE A 31 6.55 -18.12 -5.47
CA ILE A 31 5.23 -17.80 -6.04
C ILE A 31 5.40 -16.94 -7.31
N THR A 32 6.11 -15.81 -7.20
CA THR A 32 6.18 -14.81 -8.28
C THR A 32 7.38 -14.99 -9.20
N LEU A 33 8.36 -15.81 -8.80
CA LEU A 33 9.65 -15.99 -9.47
C LEU A 33 10.44 -14.68 -9.64
N ALA A 34 10.08 -13.65 -8.87
CA ALA A 34 10.74 -12.36 -8.82
C ALA A 34 11.67 -12.26 -7.60
N LEU A 35 12.66 -11.37 -7.67
CA LEU A 35 13.57 -11.10 -6.57
C LEU A 35 12.80 -10.70 -5.30
N MET A 36 13.02 -11.42 -4.19
CA MET A 36 12.36 -11.15 -2.92
C MET A 36 12.80 -9.81 -2.35
N LYS A 37 11.84 -8.93 -2.03
CA LYS A 37 12.09 -7.63 -1.41
C LYS A 37 12.02 -7.71 0.11
N ASP A 38 11.04 -8.45 0.62
CA ASP A 38 10.84 -8.69 2.05
C ASP A 38 10.74 -10.20 2.30
N PRO A 39 11.88 -10.93 2.36
CA PRO A 39 11.85 -12.37 2.54
C PRO A 39 11.33 -12.75 3.93
N VAL A 40 10.31 -13.60 3.96
CA VAL A 40 9.65 -14.14 5.16
C VAL A 40 9.53 -15.66 5.07
N THR A 41 9.78 -16.33 6.18
CA THR A 41 9.73 -17.79 6.30
C THR A 41 8.45 -18.20 7.02
N LEU A 42 7.73 -19.16 6.42
CA LEU A 42 6.57 -19.79 7.05
C LEU A 42 6.97 -20.94 7.98
N SER A 43 6.01 -21.46 8.74
CA SER A 43 6.13 -22.67 9.55
C SER A 43 6.63 -23.90 8.77
N SER A 44 6.43 -23.94 7.45
CA SER A 44 6.97 -24.95 6.53
C SER A 44 8.49 -24.87 6.31
N GLY A 45 9.14 -23.80 6.76
CA GLY A 45 10.57 -23.54 6.55
C GLY A 45 10.90 -22.91 5.20
N ILE A 46 9.91 -22.66 4.34
CA ILE A 46 10.12 -22.07 3.01
C ILE A 46 9.99 -20.54 3.10
N THR A 47 10.91 -19.85 2.44
CA THR A 47 10.93 -18.39 2.36
C THR A 47 10.23 -17.88 1.10
N TYR A 48 9.39 -16.87 1.27
CA TYR A 48 8.65 -16.19 0.22
C TYR A 48 8.87 -14.68 0.33
N ASP A 49 8.53 -13.94 -0.72
CA ASP A 49 8.32 -12.50 -0.58
C ASP A 49 7.03 -12.24 0.22
N ARG A 50 7.08 -11.32 1.19
CA ARG A 50 5.96 -11.02 2.10
C ARG A 50 4.66 -10.70 1.36
N GLU A 51 4.68 -9.81 0.37
CA GLU A 51 3.46 -9.42 -0.34
C GLU A 51 2.84 -10.62 -1.07
N SER A 52 3.70 -11.47 -1.64
CA SER A 52 3.27 -12.65 -2.39
C SER A 52 2.56 -13.66 -1.48
N ILE A 53 3.10 -13.91 -0.28
CA ILE A 53 2.50 -14.87 0.64
C ILE A 53 1.30 -14.30 1.40
N GLU A 54 1.30 -13.01 1.73
CA GLU A 54 0.12 -12.34 2.29
C GLU A 54 -1.07 -12.45 1.33
N LYS A 55 -0.86 -12.15 0.05
CA LYS A 55 -1.92 -12.30 -0.96
C LYS A 55 -2.44 -13.73 -1.07
N TRP A 56 -1.54 -14.72 -1.07
CA TRP A 56 -1.93 -16.12 -1.11
C TRP A 56 -2.84 -16.52 0.05
N LEU A 57 -2.51 -16.07 1.27
CA LEU A 57 -3.31 -16.33 2.46
C LEU A 57 -4.65 -15.56 2.44
N ASP A 58 -4.64 -14.31 1.97
CA ASP A 58 -5.82 -13.45 1.84
C ASP A 58 -6.82 -14.01 0.81
N ASP A 59 -6.34 -14.71 -0.23
CA ASP A 59 -7.17 -15.44 -1.21
C ASP A 59 -7.83 -16.71 -0.61
N GLY A 60 -7.68 -16.95 0.70
CA GLY A 60 -8.31 -18.06 1.44
C GLY A 60 -7.52 -19.37 1.39
N ASN A 61 -6.25 -19.33 0.97
CA ASN A 61 -5.42 -20.52 0.92
C ASN A 61 -4.73 -20.76 2.27
N PHE A 62 -4.98 -21.92 2.87
CA PHE A 62 -4.38 -22.30 4.16
C PHE A 62 -3.22 -23.30 4.03
N THR A 63 -2.70 -23.46 2.81
CA THR A 63 -1.61 -24.39 2.49
C THR A 63 -0.34 -23.65 2.10
N CYS A 64 0.80 -24.30 2.30
CA CYS A 64 2.08 -23.84 1.78
C CYS A 64 2.09 -23.96 0.25
N PRO A 65 2.37 -22.87 -0.51
CA PRO A 65 2.32 -22.89 -1.97
C PRO A 65 3.21 -23.95 -2.64
N VAL A 66 4.35 -24.27 -2.02
CA VAL A 66 5.33 -25.22 -2.58
C VAL A 66 5.09 -26.64 -2.09
N SER A 67 4.86 -26.84 -0.79
CA SER A 67 4.72 -28.20 -0.23
C SER A 67 3.28 -28.74 -0.26
N ASN A 68 2.29 -27.88 -0.55
CA ASN A 68 0.85 -28.18 -0.46
C ASN A 68 0.40 -28.71 0.91
N GLN A 69 1.22 -28.55 1.95
CA GLN A 69 0.86 -28.92 3.31
C GLN A 69 0.06 -27.81 3.97
N VAL A 70 -0.95 -28.18 4.76
CA VAL A 70 -1.71 -27.23 5.59
C VAL A 70 -0.76 -26.56 6.57
N LEU A 71 -0.79 -25.24 6.63
CA LEU A 71 0.04 -24.46 7.52
C LEU A 71 -0.47 -24.63 8.96
N THR A 72 0.44 -25.00 9.87
CA THR A 72 0.13 -25.10 11.30
C THR A 72 0.04 -23.73 11.97
N SER A 73 0.81 -22.75 11.46
CA SER A 73 0.68 -21.34 11.79
C SER A 73 0.88 -20.47 10.55
N PHE A 74 0.23 -19.30 10.57
CA PHE A 74 0.31 -18.27 9.53
C PHE A 74 1.37 -17.21 9.85
N ASP A 75 2.24 -17.49 10.82
CA ASP A 75 3.30 -16.57 11.22
C ASP A 75 4.31 -16.41 10.09
N GLN A 76 4.56 -15.17 9.71
CA GLN A 76 5.52 -14.81 8.66
C GLN A 76 6.78 -14.25 9.32
N ILE A 77 7.71 -15.14 9.63
CA ILE A 77 8.94 -14.81 10.34
C ILE A 77 9.91 -14.13 9.37
N PRO A 78 10.33 -12.87 9.60
CA PRO A 78 11.26 -12.19 8.71
C PRO A 78 12.61 -12.94 8.60
N ASN A 79 13.05 -13.23 7.37
CA ASN A 79 14.38 -13.80 7.12
C ASN A 79 15.40 -12.67 6.90
N HIS A 80 15.88 -12.07 8.00
CA HIS A 80 16.82 -10.95 7.96
C HIS A 80 18.16 -11.31 7.28
N SER A 81 18.63 -12.54 7.47
CA SER A 81 19.87 -13.03 6.87
C SER A 81 19.76 -13.06 5.34
N LEU A 82 18.71 -13.70 4.80
CA LEU A 82 18.50 -13.76 3.35
C LEU A 82 18.32 -12.36 2.75
N ARG A 83 17.58 -11.48 3.43
CA ARG A 83 17.40 -10.09 3.00
C ARG A 83 18.73 -9.36 2.86
N LYS A 84 19.61 -9.49 3.84
CA LYS A 84 20.94 -8.87 3.81
C LYS A 84 21.74 -9.38 2.61
N VAL A 85 21.76 -10.70 2.41
CA VAL A 85 22.47 -11.31 1.27
C VAL A 85 21.91 -10.84 -0.07
N ILE A 86 20.59 -10.74 -0.21
CA ILE A 86 19.93 -10.19 -1.41
C ILE A 86 20.34 -8.73 -1.63
N GLN A 87 20.31 -7.91 -0.57
CA GLN A 87 20.70 -6.50 -0.66
C GLN A 87 22.17 -6.33 -1.06
N ASP A 88 23.07 -7.12 -0.49
CA ASP A 88 24.50 -7.11 -0.82
C ASP A 88 24.71 -7.52 -2.29
N TRP A 89 24.02 -8.57 -2.77
CA TRP A 89 24.03 -8.96 -4.17
C TRP A 89 23.51 -7.85 -5.11
N CYS A 90 22.47 -7.10 -4.71
CA CYS A 90 21.98 -5.97 -5.50
C CYS A 90 23.04 -4.87 -5.63
N VAL A 91 23.79 -4.59 -4.55
CA VAL A 91 24.86 -3.58 -4.56
C VAL A 91 26.01 -4.02 -5.47
N GLU A 92 26.42 -5.29 -5.39
CA GLU A 92 27.49 -5.84 -6.23
C GLU A 92 27.13 -5.81 -7.73
N ASN A 93 25.84 -5.97 -8.05
CA ASN A 93 25.35 -6.03 -9.44
C ASN A 93 24.74 -4.72 -9.94
N ARG A 94 25.01 -3.59 -9.26
CA ARG A 94 24.49 -2.27 -9.64
C ARG A 94 24.89 -1.84 -11.06
N SER A 95 26.07 -2.27 -11.53
CA SER A 95 26.56 -2.01 -12.89
C SER A 95 25.71 -2.69 -13.98
N TYR A 96 24.95 -3.72 -13.63
CA TYR A 96 23.99 -4.40 -14.50
C TYR A 96 22.57 -3.81 -14.42
N GLY A 97 22.39 -2.67 -13.72
CA GLY A 97 21.10 -2.02 -13.56
C GLY A 97 20.26 -2.57 -12.40
N VAL A 98 20.83 -3.40 -11.53
CA VAL A 98 20.13 -3.86 -10.31
C VAL A 98 20.15 -2.77 -9.26
N GLU A 99 18.97 -2.30 -8.87
CA GLU A 99 18.84 -1.36 -7.77
C GLU A 99 18.81 -2.06 -6.42
N ARG A 100 19.38 -1.42 -5.40
CA ARG A 100 19.35 -1.95 -4.04
C ARG A 100 17.93 -1.88 -3.51
N ILE A 101 17.41 -3.04 -3.09
CA ILE A 101 16.13 -3.13 -2.39
C ILE A 101 16.23 -2.40 -1.03
N PRO A 102 15.38 -1.40 -0.75
CA PRO A 102 15.36 -0.75 0.55
C PRO A 102 14.88 -1.71 1.63
N THR A 103 15.34 -1.51 2.87
CA THR A 103 14.80 -2.28 3.99
C THR A 103 13.35 -1.88 4.21
N PRO A 104 12.40 -2.84 4.23
CA PRO A 104 11.01 -2.57 4.58
C PRO A 104 10.93 -1.79 5.89
N ARG A 105 10.12 -0.73 5.91
CA ARG A 105 9.86 0.03 7.14
C ARG A 105 9.12 -0.85 8.14
N ILE A 106 9.29 -0.55 9.41
CA ILE A 106 8.53 -1.20 10.48
C ILE A 106 7.05 -0.92 10.22
N PRO A 107 6.21 -1.95 10.04
CA PRO A 107 4.77 -1.77 9.85
C PRO A 107 4.15 -1.05 11.04
N VAL A 108 3.11 -0.27 10.80
CA VAL A 108 2.36 0.40 11.87
C VAL A 108 1.72 -0.64 12.79
N SER A 109 1.80 -0.42 14.10
CA SER A 109 1.13 -1.25 15.08
C SER A 109 -0.34 -0.84 15.27
N PHE A 110 -1.16 -1.78 15.74
CA PHE A 110 -2.56 -1.51 16.05
C PHE A 110 -2.72 -0.42 17.14
N ALA A 111 -1.78 -0.35 18.09
CA ALA A 111 -1.76 0.66 19.13
C ALA A 111 -1.52 2.06 18.55
N GLU A 112 -0.54 2.22 17.66
CA GLU A 112 -0.27 3.50 16.98
C GLU A 112 -1.45 3.97 16.13
N VAL A 113 -2.14 3.05 15.43
CA VAL A 113 -3.38 3.38 14.72
C VAL A 113 -4.43 3.89 15.70
N SER A 114 -4.62 3.20 16.83
CA SER A 114 -5.61 3.57 17.85
C SER A 114 -5.33 4.95 18.45
N GLU A 115 -4.07 5.29 18.70
CA GLU A 115 -3.66 6.62 19.19
C GLU A 115 -3.98 7.74 18.19
N VAL A 116 -3.76 7.51 16.90
CA VAL A 116 -4.09 8.48 15.85
C VAL A 116 -5.61 8.65 15.72
N LEU A 117 -6.37 7.55 15.76
CA LEU A 117 -7.84 7.62 15.74
C LEU A 117 -8.38 8.37 16.96
N PHE A 118 -7.79 8.17 18.14
CA PHE A 118 -8.14 8.95 19.34
C PHE A 118 -7.86 10.45 19.14
N SER A 119 -6.71 10.78 18.56
CA SER A 119 -6.35 12.17 18.22
C SER A 119 -7.34 12.81 17.23
N ILE A 120 -7.79 12.05 16.22
CA ILE A 120 -8.84 12.48 15.28
C ILE A 120 -10.14 12.77 16.04
N MET A 121 -10.58 11.87 16.92
CA MET A 121 -11.81 12.05 17.69
C MET A 121 -11.74 13.25 18.64
N ASP A 122 -10.62 13.44 19.36
CA ASP A 122 -10.44 14.59 20.26
C ASP A 122 -10.42 15.92 19.50
N SER A 123 -9.69 15.97 18.36
CA SER A 123 -9.66 17.16 17.49
C SER A 123 -11.03 17.48 16.91
N THR A 124 -11.79 16.45 16.49
CA THR A 124 -13.16 16.58 15.98
C THR A 124 -14.08 17.18 17.02
N ARG A 125 -14.03 16.71 18.28
CA ARG A 125 -14.85 17.23 19.38
C ARG A 125 -14.59 18.72 19.67
N ARG A 126 -13.38 19.18 19.39
CA ARG A 126 -12.95 20.58 19.58
C ARG A 126 -13.13 21.44 18.32
N LEU A 127 -13.56 20.83 17.21
CA LEU A 127 -13.58 21.44 15.88
C LEU A 127 -12.20 22.01 15.49
N ASP A 128 -11.13 21.35 15.93
CA ASP A 128 -9.76 21.71 15.56
C ASP A 128 -9.40 21.05 14.22
N ARG A 129 -9.72 21.76 13.14
CA ARG A 129 -9.47 21.31 11.77
C ARG A 129 -7.98 21.07 11.48
N CYS A 130 -7.07 21.83 12.12
CA CYS A 130 -5.64 21.70 11.86
C CYS A 130 -5.09 20.42 12.47
N ALA A 131 -5.38 20.17 13.77
CA ALA A 131 -4.95 18.95 14.44
C ALA A 131 -5.58 17.67 13.84
N CYS A 132 -6.85 17.77 13.39
CA CYS A 132 -7.51 16.68 12.68
C CYS A 132 -6.81 16.38 11.35
N LEU A 133 -6.54 17.41 10.54
CA LEU A 133 -5.88 17.27 9.24
C LEU A 133 -4.47 16.65 9.38
N ASP A 134 -3.69 17.07 10.37
CA ASP A 134 -2.36 16.49 10.63
C ASP A 134 -2.45 14.99 10.96
N SER A 135 -3.44 14.61 11.77
CA SER A 135 -3.70 13.20 12.12
C SER A 135 -4.13 12.39 10.89
N LEU A 136 -4.98 12.96 10.03
CA LEU A 136 -5.42 12.32 8.78
C LEU A 136 -4.27 12.16 7.78
N HIS A 137 -3.41 13.17 7.61
CA HIS A 137 -2.23 13.06 6.77
C HIS A 137 -1.29 11.96 7.25
N LYS A 138 -1.12 11.81 8.57
CA LYS A 138 -0.35 10.71 9.16
C LYS A 138 -0.97 9.35 8.82
N LEU A 139 -2.29 9.23 8.98
CA LEU A 139 -3.04 8.01 8.66
C LEU A 139 -2.97 7.65 7.16
N LYS A 140 -3.16 8.63 6.28
CA LYS A 140 -3.04 8.48 4.82
C LYS A 140 -1.63 8.08 4.42
N LYS A 141 -0.61 8.75 4.99
CA LYS A 141 0.79 8.40 4.75
C LYS A 141 1.06 6.94 5.07
N TRP A 142 0.59 6.45 6.22
CA TRP A 142 0.74 5.03 6.57
C TRP A 142 0.05 4.11 5.57
N GLY A 143 -1.20 4.40 5.19
CA GLY A 143 -1.95 3.60 4.23
C GLY A 143 -1.32 3.56 2.82
N LEU A 144 -0.75 4.68 2.36
CA LEU A 144 -0.06 4.77 1.08
C LEU A 144 1.35 4.14 1.10
N GLU A 145 1.97 4.02 2.28
CA GLU A 145 3.29 3.40 2.43
C GLU A 145 3.24 1.87 2.28
N SER A 146 2.13 1.21 2.65
CA SER A 146 1.99 -0.24 2.54
C SER A 146 0.53 -0.70 2.66
N GLU A 147 0.14 -1.67 1.82
CA GLU A 147 -1.15 -2.37 1.95
C GLU A 147 -1.33 -3.05 3.31
N ARG A 148 -0.24 -3.45 3.98
CA ARG A 148 -0.32 -4.00 5.35
C ARG A 148 -0.74 -2.94 6.36
N ASN A 149 -0.20 -1.73 6.25
CA ASN A 149 -0.59 -0.62 7.11
C ASN A 149 -2.04 -0.24 6.86
N LYS A 150 -2.44 -0.17 5.57
CA LYS A 150 -3.84 0.09 5.19
C LYS A 150 -4.79 -0.95 5.77
N ARG A 151 -4.47 -2.25 5.66
CA ARG A 151 -5.23 -3.34 6.30
C ARG A 151 -5.30 -3.19 7.82
N CYS A 152 -4.20 -2.80 8.48
CA CYS A 152 -4.20 -2.56 9.93
C CYS A 152 -5.14 -1.39 10.33
N ILE A 153 -5.18 -0.32 9.52
CA ILE A 153 -6.08 0.80 9.74
C ILE A 153 -7.54 0.37 9.59
N VAL A 154 -7.87 -0.32 8.49
CA VAL A 154 -9.24 -0.76 8.18
C VAL A 154 -9.75 -1.83 9.16
N ALA A 155 -8.87 -2.71 9.65
CA ALA A 155 -9.21 -3.72 10.66
C ALA A 155 -9.54 -3.12 12.04
N ASN A 156 -9.22 -1.84 12.28
CA ASN A 156 -9.59 -1.18 13.52
C ASN A 156 -11.06 -0.77 13.49
N ALA A 157 -11.89 -1.41 14.32
CA ALA A 157 -13.34 -1.19 14.36
C ALA A 157 -13.75 0.28 14.62
N ALA A 158 -12.88 1.07 15.26
CA ALA A 158 -13.15 2.49 15.51
C ALA A 158 -12.87 3.39 14.29
N ALA A 159 -12.11 2.93 13.30
CA ALA A 159 -11.61 3.77 12.20
C ALA A 159 -12.74 4.39 11.39
N ALA A 160 -13.64 3.57 10.84
CA ALA A 160 -14.75 4.04 10.02
C ALA A 160 -15.65 5.04 10.78
N GLY A 161 -15.98 4.73 12.04
CA GLY A 161 -16.82 5.59 12.88
C GLY A 161 -16.16 6.92 13.22
N ALA A 162 -14.88 6.92 13.59
CA ALA A 162 -14.14 8.13 13.92
C ALA A 162 -14.00 9.07 12.70
N ILE A 163 -13.68 8.51 11.54
CA ILE A 163 -13.50 9.25 10.29
C ILE A 163 -14.84 9.81 9.80
N ALA A 164 -15.91 9.00 9.84
CA ALA A 164 -17.24 9.44 9.45
C ALA A 164 -17.81 10.54 10.37
N ALA A 165 -17.62 10.40 11.69
CA ALA A 165 -18.02 11.40 12.66
C ALA A 165 -17.28 12.73 12.45
N ALA A 166 -15.99 12.67 12.08
CA ALA A 166 -15.22 13.86 11.73
C ALA A 166 -15.81 14.57 10.50
N PHE A 167 -16.17 13.82 9.45
CA PHE A 167 -16.78 14.38 8.26
C PHE A 167 -18.05 15.16 8.59
N ASP A 168 -18.96 14.53 9.34
CA ASP A 168 -20.24 15.11 9.74
C ASP A 168 -20.06 16.37 10.59
N ALA A 169 -19.16 16.34 11.58
CA ALA A 169 -18.91 17.47 12.46
C ALA A 169 -18.35 18.69 11.70
N PHE A 170 -17.33 18.49 10.86
CA PHE A 170 -16.71 19.59 10.10
C PHE A 170 -17.62 20.11 8.98
N ALA A 171 -18.41 19.25 8.35
CA ALA A 171 -19.40 19.64 7.35
C ALA A 171 -20.53 20.45 7.99
N GLY A 172 -20.98 20.04 9.19
CA GLY A 172 -21.99 20.75 9.98
C GLY A 172 -21.54 22.11 10.50
N GLU A 173 -20.24 22.28 10.78
CA GLU A 173 -19.69 23.57 11.18
C GLU A 173 -19.62 24.57 10.02
N SER A 174 -18.93 24.23 8.93
CA SER A 174 -18.82 25.05 7.71
C SER A 174 -17.99 24.34 6.65
N VAL A 175 -18.59 24.03 5.50
CA VAL A 175 -17.89 23.39 4.37
C VAL A 175 -16.76 24.28 3.84
N ASP A 176 -17.01 25.57 3.60
CA ASP A 176 -16.01 26.48 3.03
C ASP A 176 -14.76 26.64 3.92
N LYS A 177 -14.96 26.69 5.24
CA LYS A 177 -13.84 26.78 6.20
C LYS A 177 -13.08 25.46 6.32
N ASN A 178 -13.76 24.33 6.16
CA ASN A 178 -13.22 23.02 6.45
C ASN A 178 -12.94 22.18 5.20
N ILE A 179 -12.97 22.78 4.01
CA ILE A 179 -12.84 22.09 2.73
C ILE A 179 -11.64 21.14 2.69
N ASN A 180 -10.45 21.59 3.09
CA ASN A 180 -9.24 20.77 3.05
C ASN A 180 -9.34 19.52 3.94
N VAL A 181 -9.92 19.63 5.14
CA VAL A 181 -10.07 18.49 6.04
C VAL A 181 -11.18 17.56 5.56
N LEU A 182 -12.25 18.11 4.98
CA LEU A 182 -13.35 17.34 4.41
C LEU A 182 -12.92 16.53 3.18
N GLU A 183 -12.15 17.11 2.27
CA GLU A 183 -11.57 16.40 1.12
C GLU A 183 -10.69 15.23 1.56
N GLU A 184 -9.85 15.47 2.57
CA GLU A 184 -8.94 14.46 3.10
C GLU A 184 -9.68 13.34 3.84
N ILE A 185 -10.70 13.67 4.64
CA ILE A 185 -11.57 12.69 5.28
C ILE A 185 -12.28 11.83 4.23
N LEU A 186 -12.82 12.45 3.17
CA LEU A 186 -13.50 11.75 2.09
C LEU A 186 -12.57 10.79 1.33
N PHE A 187 -11.30 11.17 1.16
CA PHE A 187 -10.31 10.27 0.59
C PHE A 187 -10.07 9.04 1.47
N VAL A 188 -9.86 9.24 2.78
CA VAL A 188 -9.52 8.13 3.70
C VAL A 188 -10.73 7.22 3.95
N ILE A 189 -11.96 7.76 4.03
CA ILE A 189 -13.15 6.94 4.31
C ILE A 189 -13.44 5.92 3.20
N ASN A 190 -13.01 6.19 1.95
CA ASN A 190 -13.12 5.24 0.84
C ASN A 190 -12.32 3.94 1.04
N TRP A 191 -11.43 3.89 2.03
CA TRP A 191 -10.73 2.66 2.39
C TRP A 191 -11.56 1.75 3.30
N MET A 192 -12.65 2.25 3.86
CA MET A 192 -13.39 1.61 4.95
C MET A 192 -14.64 0.86 4.49
N PHE A 193 -14.75 0.51 3.20
CA PHE A 193 -15.92 -0.19 2.67
C PHE A 193 -15.88 -1.71 2.95
N PRO A 194 -17.02 -2.32 3.33
CA PRO A 194 -18.33 -1.69 3.53
C PRO A 194 -18.41 -0.87 4.83
N LEU A 195 -19.14 0.25 4.80
CA LEU A 195 -19.28 1.11 5.99
C LEU A 195 -20.14 0.46 7.07
N THR A 196 -19.76 0.66 8.33
CA THR A 196 -20.61 0.28 9.47
C THR A 196 -21.88 1.14 9.51
N GLU A 197 -22.97 0.61 10.09
CA GLU A 197 -24.25 1.34 10.23
C GLU A 197 -24.04 2.72 10.88
N GLN A 198 -23.17 2.80 11.89
CA GLN A 198 -22.84 4.07 12.55
C GLN A 198 -22.12 5.06 11.62
N ALA A 199 -21.18 4.58 10.80
CA ALA A 199 -20.49 5.42 9.83
C ALA A 199 -21.46 5.89 8.72
N GLN A 200 -22.34 5.01 8.26
CA GLN A 200 -23.40 5.37 7.29
C GLN A 200 -24.32 6.46 7.82
N ARG A 201 -24.70 6.43 9.10
CA ARG A 201 -25.53 7.48 9.72
C ARG A 201 -24.87 8.86 9.71
N TYR A 202 -23.56 8.93 9.95
CA TYR A 202 -22.82 10.20 9.90
C TYR A 202 -22.68 10.72 8.47
N ILE A 203 -22.31 9.87 7.52
CA ILE A 203 -22.14 10.25 6.11
C ILE A 203 -23.49 10.56 5.43
N GLY A 204 -24.57 9.90 5.86
CA GLY A 204 -25.93 10.14 5.39
C GLY A 204 -26.62 11.34 6.03
N SER A 205 -25.96 12.09 6.91
CA SER A 205 -26.54 13.30 7.51
C SER A 205 -26.80 14.38 6.47
N GLN A 206 -27.69 15.33 6.77
CA GLN A 206 -27.97 16.46 5.87
C GLN A 206 -26.71 17.29 5.58
N ALA A 207 -25.85 17.51 6.58
CA ALA A 207 -24.63 18.28 6.44
C ALA A 207 -23.61 17.55 5.54
N SER A 208 -23.39 16.26 5.81
CA SER A 208 -22.49 15.41 5.02
C SER A 208 -22.94 15.31 3.57
N LEU A 209 -24.22 15.02 3.33
CA LEU A 209 -24.77 14.92 1.97
C LEU A 209 -24.70 16.25 1.21
N HIS A 210 -24.92 17.38 1.88
CA HIS A 210 -24.74 18.70 1.28
C HIS A 210 -23.28 18.92 0.84
N CYS A 211 -22.32 18.60 1.70
CA CYS A 211 -20.89 18.68 1.37
C CYS A 211 -20.52 17.78 0.19
N ILE A 212 -20.97 16.52 0.21
CA ILE A 212 -20.70 15.57 -0.88
C ILE A 212 -21.30 16.07 -2.20
N ALA A 213 -22.51 16.65 -2.18
CA ALA A 213 -23.14 17.23 -3.36
C ALA A 213 -22.36 18.44 -3.92
N LEU A 214 -21.67 19.21 -3.06
CA LEU A 214 -20.75 20.26 -3.51
C LEU A 214 -19.49 19.66 -4.16
N PHE A 215 -18.91 18.61 -3.57
CA PHE A 215 -17.74 17.93 -4.12
C PHE A 215 -18.00 17.26 -5.48
N LEU A 216 -19.21 16.77 -5.74
CA LEU A 216 -19.61 16.31 -7.08
C LEU A 216 -19.53 17.40 -8.15
N LYS A 217 -19.61 18.67 -7.76
CA LYS A 217 -19.53 19.84 -8.67
C LYS A 217 -18.12 20.42 -8.78
N SER A 218 -17.12 19.86 -8.08
CA SER A 218 -15.72 20.30 -8.14
C SER A 218 -15.16 20.26 -9.57
N GLU A 219 -13.97 20.79 -9.84
CA GLU A 219 -13.24 20.47 -11.08
C GLU A 219 -12.26 19.31 -10.87
N ASP A 220 -11.94 18.99 -9.61
CA ASP A 220 -11.06 17.90 -9.24
C ASP A 220 -11.75 16.54 -9.46
N LEU A 221 -11.23 15.77 -10.41
CA LEU A 221 -11.72 14.44 -10.76
C LEU A 221 -11.54 13.41 -9.64
N SER A 222 -10.44 13.50 -8.88
CA SER A 222 -10.17 12.61 -7.74
C SER A 222 -11.20 12.84 -6.65
N LEU A 223 -11.47 14.11 -6.32
CA LEU A 223 -12.48 14.47 -5.32
C LEU A 223 -13.88 14.03 -5.75
N LYS A 224 -14.25 14.25 -7.01
CA LYS A 224 -15.52 13.73 -7.56
C LYS A 224 -15.63 12.23 -7.46
N GLN A 225 -14.58 11.50 -7.86
CA GLN A 225 -14.58 10.04 -7.80
C GLN A 225 -14.76 9.56 -6.37
N ASN A 226 -14.09 10.20 -5.41
CA ASN A 226 -14.26 9.88 -3.99
C ASN A 226 -15.70 10.12 -3.53
N ALA A 227 -16.32 11.24 -3.90
CA ALA A 227 -17.71 11.55 -3.58
C ALA A 227 -18.69 10.54 -4.19
N ILE A 228 -18.49 10.16 -5.45
CA ILE A 228 -19.32 9.15 -6.14
C ILE A 228 -19.22 7.80 -5.43
N THR A 229 -18.01 7.38 -5.05
CA THR A 229 -17.79 6.08 -4.41
C THR A 229 -18.51 6.00 -3.06
N VAL A 230 -18.42 7.06 -2.24
CA VAL A 230 -19.15 7.14 -0.98
C VAL A 230 -20.68 7.11 -1.17
N LEU A 231 -21.21 7.81 -2.18
CA LEU A 231 -22.66 7.78 -2.45
C LEU A 231 -23.15 6.42 -2.95
N ALA A 232 -22.36 5.75 -3.78
CA ALA A 232 -22.67 4.40 -4.25
C ALA A 232 -22.76 3.42 -3.06
N GLU A 233 -21.81 3.51 -2.12
CA GLU A 233 -21.83 2.72 -0.90
C GLU A 233 -23.07 2.99 -0.04
N LEU A 234 -23.50 4.24 0.13
CA LEU A 234 -24.73 4.56 0.90
C LEU A 234 -26.01 4.03 0.26
N SER A 235 -25.99 3.73 -1.03
CA SER A 235 -27.13 3.21 -1.78
C SER A 235 -27.16 1.68 -1.92
N SER A 236 -26.09 1.01 -1.48
CA SER A 236 -25.89 -0.44 -1.55
C SER A 236 -26.52 -1.16 -0.35
#